data_AF-A0A7C6F313-F1
#
_entry.id   AF-A0A7C6F313-F1
#
_cell.length_a   1.000
_cell.length_b   1.000
_cell.length_c   1.000
_cell.angle_alpha   90.00
_cell.angle_beta   90.00
_cell.angle_gamma   90.00
#
_symmetry.space_group_name_H-M   'P 1'
#
loop_
_entity.id
_entity.type
_entity.pdbx_description
1 polymer ?
#
loop_
_entity_poly.entity_id
_entity_poly.type
_entity_poly.pdbx_seq_one_letter_code
_entity_poly.pdbx_strand_id
1 'polypeptide(L)'
;MERKRRIMSASNMESWTRASKDRMQRAIDFADKLRTDPEHHNRAQSGLCRMCYYGSCVGGQAITTEPCMCCGRDQSYSSTATDALCRECAQETGLCKRCGGDREGKIRRKWPEAKEP
;
A
#
# COMPACT_ATOMS: atom_id res chain seq x y z
N MET A 1 -18.58 -24.19 -2.06
CA MET A 1 -19.05 -23.46 -0.87
C MET A 1 -20.41 -22.87 -1.19
N GLU A 2 -21.48 -23.43 -0.62
CA GLU A 2 -22.85 -22.98 -0.91
C GLU A 2 -23.22 -21.80 0.01
N ARG A 3 -23.76 -20.72 -0.56
CA ARG A 3 -24.16 -19.53 0.22
C ARG A 3 -25.60 -19.68 0.69
N LYS A 4 -25.85 -19.47 1.98
CA LYS A 4 -27.20 -19.45 2.55
C LYS A 4 -27.89 -18.08 2.30
N ARG A 5 -29.23 -18.09 2.16
CA ARG A 5 -30.03 -16.87 2.05
C ARG A 5 -29.89 -15.99 3.30
N ARG A 6 -29.88 -14.66 3.13
CA ARG A 6 -29.89 -13.73 4.26
C ARG A 6 -31.31 -13.61 4.83
N ILE A 7 -31.42 -13.49 6.16
CA ILE A 7 -32.69 -13.24 6.84
C ILE A 7 -32.94 -11.74 6.87
N MET A 8 -34.11 -11.31 6.42
CA MET A 8 -34.54 -9.91 6.50
C MET A 8 -35.16 -9.64 7.87
N SER A 9 -34.37 -9.05 8.79
CA SER A 9 -34.82 -8.62 10.12
C SER A 9 -34.38 -7.19 10.40
N ALA A 10 -35.08 -6.48 11.28
CA ALA A 10 -34.73 -5.11 11.68
C ALA A 10 -33.28 -5.04 12.21
N SER A 11 -32.88 -5.97 13.07
CA SER A 11 -31.52 -6.06 13.61
C SER A 11 -30.45 -6.23 12.52
N ASN A 12 -30.72 -7.07 11.52
CA ASN A 12 -29.81 -7.23 10.39
C ASN A 12 -29.73 -5.92 9.60
N MET A 13 -30.86 -5.34 9.21
CA MET A 13 -30.90 -4.08 8.45
C MET A 13 -30.14 -2.96 9.16
N GLU A 14 -30.37 -2.76 10.46
CA GLU A 14 -29.62 -1.78 11.26
C GLU A 14 -28.11 -2.05 11.28
N SER A 15 -27.70 -3.30 11.51
CA SER A 15 -26.29 -3.69 11.53
C SER A 15 -25.62 -3.41 10.19
N TRP A 16 -26.28 -3.75 9.07
CA TRP A 16 -25.78 -3.45 7.72
C TRP A 16 -25.72 -1.94 7.46
N THR A 17 -26.71 -1.17 7.91
CA THR A 17 -26.70 0.29 7.81
C THR A 17 -25.53 0.89 8.59
N ARG A 18 -25.29 0.44 9.83
CA ARG A 18 -24.13 0.90 10.63
C ARG A 18 -22.81 0.56 9.93
N ALA A 19 -22.64 -0.68 9.49
CA ALA A 19 -21.46 -1.09 8.75
C ALA A 19 -21.25 -0.29 7.45
N SER A 20 -22.34 0.09 6.77
CA SER A 20 -22.29 0.95 5.59
C SER A 20 -21.83 2.36 5.94
N LYS A 21 -22.37 2.97 7.01
CA LYS A 21 -21.93 4.27 7.52
C LYS A 21 -20.44 4.25 7.90
N ASP A 22 -20.00 3.24 8.63
CA ASP A 22 -18.60 3.09 9.04
C ASP A 22 -17.66 2.96 7.84
N ARG A 23 -18.09 2.27 6.77
CA ARG A 23 -17.29 2.17 5.54
C ARG A 23 -17.19 3.51 4.82
N MET A 24 -18.30 4.26 4.76
CA MET A 24 -18.29 5.61 4.17
C MET A 24 -17.35 6.53 4.96
N GLN A 25 -17.45 6.54 6.28
CA GLN A 25 -16.57 7.36 7.11
C GLN A 25 -15.10 6.98 6.93
N ARG A 26 -14.77 5.68 6.96
CA ARG A 26 -13.39 5.21 6.71
C ARG A 26 -12.85 5.64 5.34
N ALA A 27 -13.70 5.67 4.31
CA ALA A 27 -13.30 6.13 2.98
C ALA A 27 -12.98 7.64 2.97
N ILE A 28 -13.79 8.45 3.68
CA ILE A 28 -13.54 9.89 3.86
C ILE A 28 -12.23 10.09 4.64
N ASP A 29 -12.07 9.44 5.78
CA ASP A 29 -10.87 9.54 6.61
C ASP A 29 -9.61 9.14 5.83
N PHE A 30 -9.71 8.10 4.98
CA PHE A 30 -8.62 7.69 4.10
C PHE A 30 -8.29 8.75 3.05
N ALA A 31 -9.29 9.32 2.40
CA ALA A 31 -9.10 10.41 1.44
C ALA A 31 -8.45 11.63 2.11
N ASP A 32 -8.86 11.98 3.33
CA ASP A 32 -8.26 13.07 4.09
C ASP A 32 -6.81 12.80 4.48
N LYS A 33 -6.46 11.57 4.86
CA LYS A 33 -5.07 11.17 5.09
C LYS A 33 -4.22 11.30 3.82
N LEU A 34 -4.72 10.85 2.67
CA LEU A 34 -4.01 10.99 1.40
C LEU A 34 -3.79 12.46 1.00
N ARG A 35 -4.78 13.31 1.29
CA ARG A 35 -4.74 14.73 0.97
C ARG A 35 -3.80 15.51 1.88
N THR A 36 -3.94 15.33 3.19
CA THR A 36 -3.24 16.13 4.21
C THR A 36 -1.87 15.56 4.60
N ASP A 37 -1.65 14.26 4.38
CA ASP A 37 -0.42 13.53 4.71
C ASP A 37 0.11 13.83 6.13
N PRO A 38 -0.69 13.61 7.19
CA PRO A 38 -0.36 14.04 8.54
C PRO A 38 0.90 13.36 9.09
N GLU A 39 1.25 12.17 8.58
CA GLU A 39 2.43 11.41 8.99
C GLU A 39 3.56 11.45 7.95
N HIS A 40 3.66 12.57 7.20
CA HIS A 40 4.65 12.76 6.13
C HIS A 40 6.08 12.30 6.52
N HIS A 41 6.54 12.68 7.73
CA HIS A 41 7.88 12.33 8.20
C HIS A 41 8.08 10.79 8.28
N ASN A 42 7.15 10.09 8.92
CA ASN A 42 7.20 8.64 9.10
C ASN A 42 7.08 7.90 7.76
N ARG A 43 6.20 8.40 6.88
CA ARG A 43 6.05 7.90 5.50
C ARG A 43 7.35 8.05 4.71
N ALA A 44 7.94 9.24 4.73
CA ALA A 44 9.16 9.55 3.99
C ALA A 44 10.34 8.71 4.48
N GLN A 45 10.47 8.51 5.80
CA GLN A 45 11.48 7.65 6.42
C GLN A 45 11.29 6.18 6.04
N SER A 46 10.04 5.73 5.92
CA SER A 46 9.69 4.39 5.46
C SER A 46 9.92 4.19 3.96
N GLY A 47 10.16 5.26 3.19
CA GLY A 47 10.37 5.19 1.74
C GLY A 47 9.10 4.85 0.96
N LEU A 48 7.91 5.19 1.47
CA LEU A 48 6.64 4.83 0.85
C LEU A 48 5.93 6.05 0.24
N CYS A 49 5.17 5.83 -0.84
CA CYS A 49 4.21 6.83 -1.32
C CYS A 49 2.96 6.85 -0.43
N ARG A 50 2.15 7.92 -0.53
CA ARG A 50 0.94 8.09 0.29
C ARG A 50 -0.02 6.90 0.18
N MET A 51 -0.23 6.38 -1.03
CA MET A 51 -1.10 5.24 -1.27
C MET A 51 -0.60 3.96 -0.58
N CYS A 52 0.70 3.66 -0.67
CA CYS A 52 1.26 2.46 -0.05
C CYS A 52 1.43 2.57 1.47
N TYR A 53 1.52 3.79 2.01
CA TYR A 53 1.67 4.02 3.45
C TYR A 53 0.32 3.99 4.18
N TYR A 54 -0.69 4.72 3.68
CA TYR A 54 -2.01 4.76 4.31
C TYR A 54 -2.94 3.63 3.86
N GLY A 55 -2.69 3.07 2.67
CA GLY A 55 -3.49 1.99 2.12
C GLY A 55 -3.20 0.65 2.80
N SER A 56 -4.21 -0.22 2.83
CA SER A 56 -4.01 -1.61 3.25
C SER A 56 -3.56 -2.47 2.07
N CYS A 57 -2.59 -3.36 2.29
CA CYS A 57 -2.32 -4.48 1.41
C CYS A 57 -2.73 -5.78 2.10
N VAL A 58 -3.21 -6.76 1.33
CA VAL A 58 -3.45 -8.11 1.83
C VAL A 58 -2.19 -8.93 1.55
N GLY A 59 -1.48 -9.32 2.60
CA GLY A 59 -0.33 -10.21 2.53
C GLY A 59 -0.69 -11.60 3.03
N GLY A 60 -0.33 -12.63 2.28
CA GLY A 60 -0.35 -14.02 2.76
C GLY A 60 0.90 -14.31 3.60
N GLN A 61 0.78 -15.22 4.57
CA GLN A 61 1.92 -15.70 5.36
C GLN A 61 2.76 -16.67 4.51
N ALA A 62 3.84 -16.17 3.92
CA ALA A 62 4.75 -16.93 3.09
C ALA A 62 6.13 -16.28 3.10
N ILE A 63 7.21 -17.07 3.10
CA ILE A 63 8.54 -16.52 2.83
C ILE A 63 8.62 -16.25 1.32
N THR A 64 8.85 -15.00 0.94
CA THR A 64 8.92 -14.60 -0.47
C THR A 64 10.24 -13.88 -0.73
N THR A 65 10.92 -14.26 -1.80
CA THR A 65 12.10 -13.54 -2.29
C THR A 65 11.70 -12.71 -3.51
N GLU A 66 12.02 -11.42 -3.48
CA GLU A 66 11.75 -10.49 -4.58
C GLU A 66 13.05 -9.71 -4.89
N PRO A 67 13.59 -9.79 -6.12
CA PRO A 67 14.74 -8.99 -6.53
C PRO A 67 14.36 -7.50 -6.63
N CYS A 68 15.26 -6.63 -6.22
CA CYS A 68 15.09 -5.18 -6.39
C CYS A 68 15.00 -4.83 -7.88
N MET A 69 13.93 -4.13 -8.29
CA MET A 69 13.72 -3.68 -9.67
C MET A 69 14.82 -2.72 -10.17
N CYS A 70 15.56 -2.06 -9.28
CA CYS A 70 16.65 -1.15 -9.66
C CYS A 70 18.01 -1.83 -9.70
N CYS A 71 18.41 -2.58 -8.67
CA CYS A 71 19.77 -3.14 -8.58
C CYS A 71 19.84 -4.66 -8.69
N GLY A 72 18.72 -5.36 -8.90
CA GLY A 72 18.67 -6.82 -9.03
C GLY A 72 18.90 -7.60 -7.73
N ARG A 73 19.37 -6.98 -6.64
CA ARG A 73 19.65 -7.68 -5.37
C ARG A 73 18.38 -8.33 -4.80
N ASP A 74 18.48 -9.62 -4.49
CA ASP A 74 17.42 -10.38 -3.82
C ASP A 74 17.10 -9.85 -2.43
N GLN A 75 15.81 -9.80 -2.11
CA GLN A 75 15.29 -9.40 -0.80
C GLN A 75 14.30 -10.45 -0.30
N SER A 76 14.42 -10.87 0.95
CA SER A 76 13.51 -11.85 1.57
C SER A 76 12.50 -11.19 2.50
N TYR A 77 11.25 -11.62 2.39
CA TYR A 77 10.12 -11.12 3.17
C TYR A 77 9.38 -12.29 3.84
N SER A 78 8.76 -12.04 4.98
CA SER A 78 7.93 -13.02 5.70
C SER A 78 6.47 -13.06 5.22
N SER A 79 6.14 -12.34 4.15
CA SER A 79 4.80 -12.34 3.56
C SER A 79 4.87 -12.13 2.05
N THR A 80 3.75 -12.39 1.36
CA THR A 80 3.60 -12.07 -0.08
C THR A 80 3.48 -10.57 -0.36
N ALA A 81 3.40 -9.71 0.65
CA ALA A 81 3.52 -8.26 0.48
C ALA A 81 5.01 -7.89 0.45
N THR A 82 5.61 -7.95 -0.75
CA THR A 82 7.04 -7.65 -1.02
C THR A 82 7.24 -6.20 -1.48
N ASP A 83 8.47 -5.68 -1.35
CA ASP A 83 8.83 -4.34 -1.85
C ASP A 83 9.53 -4.48 -3.22
N ALA A 84 9.09 -3.69 -4.21
CA ALA A 84 9.68 -3.67 -5.55
C ALA A 84 11.11 -3.11 -5.60
N LEU A 85 11.50 -2.27 -4.64
CA LEU A 85 12.84 -1.71 -4.53
C LEU A 85 13.42 -1.96 -3.14
N CYS A 86 14.74 -2.15 -3.06
CA CYS A 86 15.43 -2.11 -1.79
C CYS A 86 15.44 -0.70 -1.19
N ARG A 87 15.64 -0.63 0.13
CA ARG A 87 15.64 0.63 0.87
C ARG A 87 16.64 1.65 0.29
N GLU A 88 17.83 1.18 -0.06
CA GLU A 88 18.92 2.01 -0.61
C GLU A 88 18.49 2.63 -1.95
N CYS A 89 18.03 1.82 -2.90
CA CYS A 89 17.59 2.29 -4.21
C CYS A 89 16.37 3.21 -4.10
N ALA A 90 15.41 2.92 -3.22
CA ALA A 90 14.25 3.77 -3.00
C ALA A 90 14.64 5.16 -2.44
N GLN A 91 15.62 5.21 -1.54
CA GLN A 91 16.14 6.47 -0.99
C GLN A 91 16.88 7.30 -2.04
N GLU A 92 17.78 6.67 -2.81
CA GLU A 92 18.58 7.30 -3.85
C GLU A 92 17.72 7.86 -4.99
N THR A 93 16.75 7.06 -5.46
CA THR A 93 15.90 7.44 -6.60
C THR A 93 14.70 8.30 -6.21
N GLY A 94 14.36 8.33 -4.92
CA GLY A 94 13.15 8.96 -4.41
C GLY A 94 11.86 8.30 -4.87
N LEU A 95 11.90 7.01 -5.20
CA LEU A 95 10.75 6.20 -5.57
C LEU A 95 10.18 5.47 -4.33
N CYS A 96 8.93 5.05 -4.43
CA CYS A 96 8.27 4.22 -3.41
C CYS A 96 8.91 2.84 -3.40
N LYS A 97 9.42 2.40 -2.23
CA LYS A 97 10.00 1.07 -2.10
C LYS A 97 9.01 -0.05 -2.45
N ARG A 98 7.72 0.15 -2.12
CA ARG A 98 6.68 -0.88 -2.29
C ARG A 98 6.29 -1.06 -3.75
N CYS A 99 5.93 0.02 -4.44
CA CYS A 99 5.34 -0.04 -5.78
C CYS A 99 6.24 0.48 -6.91
N GLY A 100 7.41 1.06 -6.60
CA GLY A 100 8.32 1.64 -7.61
C GLY A 100 7.86 2.99 -8.20
N GLY A 101 6.66 3.46 -7.89
CA GLY A 101 6.17 4.76 -8.36
C GLY A 101 6.86 5.96 -7.69
N ASP A 102 6.65 7.16 -8.21
CA ASP A 102 7.15 8.38 -7.56
C ASP A 102 6.55 8.53 -6.15
N ARG A 103 7.41 8.77 -5.17
CA ARG A 103 7.01 8.83 -3.75
C ARG A 103 6.01 9.96 -3.46
N GLU A 104 6.07 11.04 -4.23
CA GLU A 104 5.19 12.21 -4.11
C GLU A 104 4.08 12.24 -5.18
N GLY A 105 3.92 11.15 -5.96
CA GLY A 105 2.89 11.04 -6.98
C GLY A 105 3.11 11.93 -8.22
N LYS A 106 4.35 12.41 -8.44
CA LYS A 106 4.68 13.25 -9.58
C LYS A 106 5.03 12.40 -10.79
N ILE A 107 4.49 12.76 -11.96
CA ILE A 107 4.94 12.18 -13.24
C ILE A 107 6.29 12.81 -13.59
N ARG A 108 7.33 11.98 -13.65
CA ARG A 108 8.69 12.42 -13.97
C ARG A 108 8.92 12.47 -15.48
N ARG A 109 9.70 13.44 -15.93
CA ARG A 109 10.19 13.52 -17.33
C ARG A 109 11.31 12.52 -17.60
N LYS A 110 12.17 12.29 -16.62
CA LYS A 110 13.26 11.30 -16.67
C LYS A 110 13.11 10.35 -15.49
N TRP A 111 13.07 9.06 -15.80
CA TRP A 111 13.02 8.00 -14.80
C TRP A 111 14.43 7.45 -14.53
N PRO A 112 14.72 6.98 -13.30
CA PRO A 112 15.93 6.23 -13.02
C PRO A 112 15.99 4.95 -13.85
N GLU A 113 17.18 4.59 -14.29
CA GLU A 113 17.44 3.36 -15.04
C GLU A 113 17.87 2.24 -14.08
N ALA A 114 17.69 0.99 -14.50
CA ALA A 114 18.20 -0.15 -13.74
C ALA A 114 19.73 -0.12 -13.73
N LYS A 115 20.33 -0.42 -12.57
CA LYS A 115 21.76 -0.64 -12.43
C LYS A 115 22.09 -2.02 -13.01
N GLU A 116 23.25 -2.14 -13.64
CA GLU A 116 23.76 -3.46 -14.00
C GLU A 116 23.89 -4.31 -12.71
N PRO A 117 23.43 -5.57 -12.74
CA PRO A 117 23.39 -6.45 -11.56
C PRO A 117 24.78 -6.83 -11.04
#